data_AF-A0A830CK12-F1
#
_entry.id   AF-A0A830CK12-F1
#
_cell.length_a   1.000
_cell.length_b   1.000
_cell.length_c   1.000
_cell.angle_alpha   90.00
_cell.angle_beta   90.00
_cell.angle_gamma   90.00
#
_symmetry.space_group_name_H-M   'P 1'
#
loop_
_entity.id
_entity.type
_entity.pdbx_description
1 polymer ?
#
loop_
_entity_poly.entity_id
_entity_poly.type
_entity_poly.pdbx_seq_one_letter_code
_entity_poly.pdbx_strand_id
1 'polypeptide(L)' 'MCSHGGKIFPRPSDGHLKYVDDETRVMSVPRDIPFQELMKNLSCQIEGEMTLKYQVAPC' A
#
# COMPACT_ATOMS: atom_id res chain seq x y z
N MET A 1 -0.20 0.74 -1.35
CA MET A 1 -0.35 1.29 0.01
C MET A 1 -1.26 0.35 0.76
N CYS A 2 -0.73 -0.33 1.78
CA CYS A 2 -1.44 -1.37 2.53
C CYS A 2 -1.77 -0.80 3.90
N SER A 3 -3.04 -0.87 4.31
CA SER A 3 -3.50 -0.42 5.63
C SER A 3 -3.93 -1.62 6.45
N HIS A 4 -3.36 -1.80 7.64
CA HIS A 4 -3.78 -2.81 8.60
C HIS A 4 -4.58 -2.12 9.71
N GLY A 5 -5.84 -1.76 9.40
CA GLY A 5 -6.76 -1.17 10.37
C GLY A 5 -6.70 0.35 10.53
N GLY A 6 -5.81 1.06 9.85
CA GLY A 6 -5.77 2.52 9.87
C GLY A 6 -6.74 3.19 8.89
N LYS A 7 -7.00 4.47 9.15
CA LYS A 7 -7.91 5.31 8.36
C LYS A 7 -7.12 6.36 7.58
N ILE A 8 -7.55 6.57 6.33
CA ILE A 8 -7.04 7.65 5.50
C ILE A 8 -7.70 8.95 5.97
N PHE A 9 -6.93 9.87 6.54
CA PHE A 9 -7.42 11.20 6.88
C PHE A 9 -6.97 12.22 5.83
N PRO A 10 -7.90 12.99 5.24
CA PRO A 10 -7.52 14.13 4.41
C PRO A 10 -6.82 15.15 5.30
N ARG A 11 -5.60 15.58 4.92
CA ARG A 11 -4.91 16.63 5.65
C ARG A 11 -5.39 17.98 5.09
N PRO A 12 -6.09 18.80 5.89
CA PRO A 12 -6.73 20.02 5.39
C PRO A 12 -5.74 21.12 5.01
N SER A 13 -4.45 20.96 5.32
CA SER A 13 -3.41 21.97 5.13
C SER A 13 -2.80 22.00 3.74
N ASP A 14 -2.71 20.85 3.07
CA ASP A 14 -1.93 20.65 1.84
C ASP A 14 -2.62 19.72 0.83
N GLY A 15 -3.83 19.21 1.13
CA GLY A 15 -4.58 18.31 0.25
C GLY A 15 -3.98 16.90 0.16
N HIS A 16 -2.91 16.61 0.91
CA HIS A 16 -2.30 15.30 0.94
C HIS A 16 -3.03 14.38 1.91
N LEU A 17 -3.12 13.09 1.56
CA LEU A 17 -3.70 12.07 2.44
C LEU A 17 -2.68 11.75 3.54
N LYS A 18 -3.08 11.90 4.81
CA LYS A 18 -2.31 11.46 5.96
C LYS A 18 -2.89 10.14 6.47
N TYR A 19 -2.10 9.09 6.40
CA TYR A 19 -2.36 7.87 7.16
C TYR A 19 -1.95 8.13 8.60
N VAL A 20 -2.87 7.90 9.54
CA VAL A 20 -2.68 8.10 10.97
C VAL A 20 -2.96 6.75 11.64
N ASP A 21 -2.08 6.34 12.57
CA ASP A 21 -2.16 5.11 13.37
C ASP A 21 -1.88 3.76 12.65
N ASP A 22 -1.12 3.73 11.54
CA ASP A 22 -0.78 2.51 10.80
C ASP A 22 0.74 2.36 10.61
N GLU A 23 1.26 1.13 10.58
CA GLU A 23 2.67 0.88 10.27
C GLU A 23 2.91 1.08 8.77
N THR A 24 3.64 2.13 8.41
CA THR A 24 3.96 2.40 7.01
C THR A 24 5.24 1.67 6.61
N ARG A 25 5.11 0.65 5.75
CA ARG A 25 6.25 -0.05 5.13
C ARG A 25 6.39 0.33 3.68
N VAL A 26 7.59 0.77 3.30
CA VAL A 26 7.95 1.14 1.93
C VAL A 26 8.87 0.07 1.38
N MET A 27 8.52 -0.48 0.20
CA MET A 27 9.35 -1.45 -0.54
C MET A 27 9.57 -0.93 -1.96
N SER A 28 10.80 -0.98 -2.44
CA SER A 28 11.14 -0.75 -3.84
C SER A 28 11.08 -2.06 -4.60
N VAL A 29 10.39 -2.07 -5.74
CA VAL A 29 10.30 -3.24 -6.63
C VAL A 29 10.63 -2.81 -8.08
N PRO A 30 11.20 -3.70 -8.91
CA PRO A 30 11.37 -3.46 -10.33
C PRO A 30 10.03 -3.19 -11.02
N ARG A 31 10.02 -2.34 -12.06
CA ARG A 31 8.79 -2.00 -12.80
C ARG A 31 8.18 -3.21 -13.53
N ASP A 32 9.04 -4.14 -13.94
CA ASP A 32 8.67 -5.34 -14.70
C ASP A 32 8.45 -6.56 -13.78
N ILE A 33 8.28 -6.35 -12.47
CA ILE A 33 8.07 -7.44 -11.52
C ILE A 33 6.77 -8.19 -11.84
N PRO A 34 6.82 -9.54 -11.93
CA PRO A 34 5.61 -10.32 -12.12
C PRO A 34 4.74 -10.27 -10.85
N PHE A 35 3.42 -10.28 -11.03
CA PHE A 35 2.45 -10.20 -9.94
C PHE A 35 2.69 -11.24 -8.84
N GLN A 36 3.09 -12.46 -9.21
CA GLN A 36 3.39 -13.54 -8.26
C GLN A 36 4.56 -13.19 -7.33
N GLU A 37 5.63 -12.58 -7.86
CA GLU A 37 6.76 -12.17 -7.03
C GLU A 37 6.43 -10.94 -6.19
N LEU A 38 5.65 -10.01 -6.72
CA LEU A 38 5.15 -8.87 -5.95
C LEU A 38 4.35 -9.36 -4.74
N MET A 39 3.39 -10.28 -4.94
CA MET A 39 2.59 -10.84 -3.85
C MET A 39 3.44 -11.61 -2.84
N LYS A 40 4.40 -12.42 -3.30
CA LYS A 40 5.32 -13.14 -2.41
C LYS A 40 6.11 -12.18 -1.51
N ASN A 41 6.66 -11.11 -2.10
CA ASN A 41 7.40 -10.09 -1.34
C ASN A 41 6.52 -9.41 -0.29
N LEU A 42 5.26 -9.13 -0.62
CA LEU A 42 4.30 -8.52 0.29
C LEU A 42 3.90 -9.48 1.42
N SER A 43 3.64 -10.76 1.11
CA SER A 43 3.31 -11.80 2.09
C SER A 43 4.48 -12.12 3.03
N CYS A 44 5.74 -11.97 2.59
CA CYS A 44 6.88 -12.11 3.48
C CYS A 44 6.98 -10.99 4.51
N GLN A 45 6.44 -9.80 4.21
CA GLN A 45 6.43 -8.70 5.16
C GLN A 45 5.18 -8.72 6.04
N ILE A 46 4.05 -9.21 5.56
CA ILE A 46 2.78 -9.13 6.28
C ILE A 46 2.41 -10.51 6.79
N GLU A 47 2.41 -10.66 8.11
CA GLU A 47 1.85 -11.86 8.77
C GLU A 47 0.32 -11.80 8.72
N GLY A 48 -0.29 -12.46 7.72
CA GLY A 48 -1.75 -12.57 7.62
C GLY A 48 -2.30 -12.55 6.20
N GLU A 49 -3.63 -12.58 6.11
CA GLU A 49 -4.34 -12.44 4.84
C GLU A 49 -4.23 -11.00 4.32
N MET A 50 -3.79 -10.85 3.07
CA MET A 50 -3.56 -9.53 2.46
C MET A 50 -4.37 -9.39 1.18
N THR A 51 -5.01 -8.22 1.00
CA THR A 51 -5.65 -7.82 -0.26
C THR A 51 -4.93 -6.61 -0.88
N LEU A 52 -4.45 -6.75 -2.11
CA LEU A 52 -3.89 -5.64 -2.89
C LEU A 52 -5.00 -4.92 -3.67
N LYS A 53 -5.21 -3.63 -3.38
CA LYS A 53 -6.12 -2.75 -4.13
C LYS A 53 -5.30 -1.72 -4.92
N TYR A 54 -5.59 -1.58 -6.20
CA TYR A 54 -4.96 -0.59 -7.08
C TYR A 54 -6.02 0.10 -7.94
N GLN A 55 -5.79 1.37 -8.25
CA GLN A 55 -6.60 2.14 -9.18
C GLN A 55 -5.74 2.50 -10.38
N VAL A 56 -6.21 2.14 -11.58
CA VAL A 56 -5.61 2.59 -12.83
C VAL A 56 -6.13 4.00 -13.08
N ALA A 57 -5.24 4.96 -13.36
CA ALA A 57 -5.66 6.29 -13.75
C ALA A 57 -6.49 6.17 -15.04
N PRO A 58 -7.71 6.74 -15.10
CA PRO A 58 -8.44 6.81 -16.34
C PRO A 58 -7.65 7.67 -17.34
N CYS A 59 -7.47 7.13 -18.53
CA CYS A 59 -6.85 7.80 -19.68
C CYS A 59 -7.67 9.01 -20.12
#